data_AF-A0A373CT99-F1
#
_entry.id   AF-A0A373CT99-F1
#
_cell.length_a   1.000
_cell.length_b   1.000
_cell.length_c   1.000
_cell.angle_alpha   90.00
_cell.angle_beta   90.00
_cell.angle_gamma   90.00
#
_symmetry.space_group_name_H-M   'P 1'
#
loop_
_entity.id
_entity.type
_entity.pdbx_description
1 polymer ?
#
loop_
_entity_poly.entity_id
_entity_poly.type
_entity_poly.pdbx_seq_one_letter_code
_entity_poly.pdbx_strand_id
1 'polypeptide(L)'
;MKKYLVKKTKTEDYEDKDLCDHYCGCKYSTERINDEIHKDSRKIDKKKTQGMKYLVCTLNDEEYARPHFSVHSKLEDALKEALDAANEFLLASEENGTIEIKNSRTRVETTIQSCPESDFLVSEILPFDPEKGKNLIIWHHAYDGVDFDIRYQAHDRYDCLEKRKEMIRKAFAEREGLTEYNENFDIEEDSCIDTGDEWEVFSIENADALEKMDV
;
A
#
# COMPACT_ATOMS: atom_id res chain seq x y z
N MET A 1 5.88 -10.02 -13.68
CA MET A 1 4.98 -8.84 -13.64
C MET A 1 3.74 -9.19 -14.46
N LYS A 2 2.53 -9.10 -13.89
CA LYS A 2 1.26 -9.29 -14.62
C LYS A 2 0.52 -7.94 -14.58
N LYS A 3 0.24 -7.36 -15.75
CA LYS A 3 -0.46 -6.08 -15.90
C LYS A 3 -1.88 -6.36 -16.40
N TYR A 4 -2.89 -5.78 -15.76
CA TYR A 4 -4.29 -6.01 -16.11
C TYR A 4 -4.96 -4.69 -16.49
N LEU A 5 -5.51 -4.62 -17.70
CA LEU A 5 -6.22 -3.44 -18.22
C LEU A 5 -7.73 -3.59 -17.93
N VAL A 6 -8.36 -2.57 -17.35
CA VAL A 6 -9.81 -2.53 -17.13
C VAL A 6 -10.39 -1.33 -17.90
N LYS A 7 -11.30 -1.57 -18.84
CA LYS A 7 -12.03 -0.52 -19.57
C LYS A 7 -13.52 -0.59 -19.23
N LYS A 8 -14.14 0.57 -18.95
CA LYS A 8 -15.61 0.70 -18.88
C LYS A 8 -16.16 0.74 -20.30
N THR A 9 -16.94 -0.25 -20.71
CA THR A 9 -17.73 -0.15 -21.96
C THR A 9 -18.95 0.71 -21.70
N LYS A 10 -19.04 1.86 -22.36
CA LYS A 10 -20.33 2.55 -22.56
C LYS A 10 -21.21 1.64 -23.41
N THR A 11 -22.43 1.37 -22.95
CA THR A 11 -23.51 0.89 -23.84
C THR A 11 -23.91 2.06 -24.72
N GLU A 12 -23.31 2.16 -25.90
CA GLU A 12 -23.82 2.99 -26.99
C GLU A 12 -24.21 2.04 -28.13
N ASP A 13 -25.45 2.22 -28.60
CA ASP A 13 -26.04 1.45 -29.69
C ASP A 13 -25.22 1.61 -30.97
N TYR A 14 -24.83 0.47 -31.55
CA TYR A 14 -24.03 0.39 -32.78
C TYR A 14 -24.86 0.72 -34.02
N GLU A 15 -24.47 1.76 -34.77
CA GLU A 15 -24.53 1.79 -36.24
C GLU A 15 -23.38 2.66 -36.76
N ASP A 16 -22.21 2.09 -37.07
CA ASP A 16 -21.67 2.02 -38.43
C ASP A 16 -20.26 1.42 -38.47
N LYS A 17 -19.91 0.91 -39.65
CA LYS A 17 -18.84 -0.05 -39.96
C LYS A 17 -17.43 0.54 -39.98
N ASP A 18 -16.47 -0.39 -39.81
CA ASP A 18 -15.03 -0.30 -40.10
C ASP A 18 -14.19 0.59 -39.18
N LEU A 19 -13.68 0.03 -38.07
CA LEU A 19 -12.26 0.10 -37.66
C LEU A 19 -12.06 -0.64 -36.31
N CYS A 20 -10.98 -1.41 -36.24
CA CYS A 20 -10.45 -2.18 -35.09
C CYS A 20 -11.09 -3.54 -34.78
N ASP A 21 -10.68 -4.53 -35.59
CA ASP A 21 -10.29 -5.83 -35.05
C ASP A 21 -9.29 -5.66 -33.88
N HIS A 22 -9.47 -6.48 -32.84
CA HIS A 22 -8.75 -6.55 -31.55
C HIS A 22 -9.32 -5.70 -30.41
N TYR A 23 -9.42 -6.35 -29.24
CA TYR A 23 -9.87 -5.84 -27.93
C TYR A 23 -11.37 -5.99 -27.62
N CYS A 24 -11.82 -7.25 -27.61
CA CYS A 24 -13.02 -7.65 -26.87
C CYS A 24 -12.73 -7.62 -25.35
N GLY A 25 -13.59 -6.92 -24.61
CA GLY A 25 -13.39 -6.56 -23.20
C GLY A 25 -13.47 -7.72 -22.22
N CYS A 26 -12.70 -7.61 -21.14
CA CYS A 26 -12.88 -8.39 -19.92
C CYS A 26 -13.19 -7.43 -18.77
N LYS A 27 -14.45 -7.40 -18.33
CA LYS A 27 -14.76 -7.06 -16.94
C LYS A 27 -14.07 -8.14 -16.09
N TYR A 28 -13.17 -7.79 -15.18
CA TYR A 28 -12.71 -8.75 -14.18
C TYR A 28 -13.88 -8.95 -13.21
N SER A 29 -14.61 -10.06 -13.35
CA SER A 29 -15.51 -10.50 -12.29
C SER A 29 -14.66 -10.87 -11.07
N THR A 30 -15.14 -10.53 -9.88
CA THR A 30 -14.57 -10.92 -8.58
C THR A 30 -14.20 -12.41 -8.51
N GLU A 31 -14.97 -13.26 -9.20
CA GLU A 31 -14.72 -14.70 -9.38
C GLU A 31 -13.37 -15.02 -10.04
N ARG A 32 -12.94 -14.23 -11.03
CA ARG A 32 -11.71 -14.48 -11.79
C ARG A 32 -10.44 -14.06 -11.01
N ILE A 33 -10.58 -13.06 -10.14
CA ILE A 33 -9.55 -12.66 -9.17
C ILE A 33 -9.39 -13.75 -8.10
N ASN A 34 -10.49 -14.26 -7.56
CA ASN A 34 -10.50 -15.36 -6.59
C ASN A 34 -9.87 -16.65 -7.17
N ASP A 35 -10.14 -16.99 -8.43
CA ASP A 35 -9.53 -18.13 -9.11
C ASP A 35 -8.00 -18.00 -9.30
N GLU A 36 -7.49 -16.80 -9.55
CA GLU A 36 -6.05 -16.54 -9.66
C GLU A 36 -5.38 -16.53 -8.27
N ILE A 37 -6.08 -16.04 -7.22
CA ILE A 37 -5.62 -16.13 -5.82
C ILE A 37 -5.40 -17.61 -5.42
N HIS A 38 -6.35 -18.49 -5.73
CA HIS A 38 -6.28 -19.92 -5.38
C HIS A 38 -5.25 -20.75 -6.16
N LYS A 39 -4.83 -20.34 -7.36
CA LYS A 39 -3.93 -21.18 -8.18
C LYS A 39 -2.48 -21.22 -7.69
N ASP A 40 -1.97 -20.15 -7.09
CA ASP A 40 -0.53 -19.94 -6.76
C ASP A 40 -0.21 -19.93 -5.26
N SER A 41 -1.21 -19.93 -4.37
CA SER A 41 -1.02 -20.17 -2.91
C SER A 41 -0.33 -21.51 -2.61
N ARG A 42 -0.20 -22.38 -3.61
CA ARG A 42 0.59 -23.62 -3.60
C ARG A 42 2.12 -23.42 -3.63
N LYS A 43 2.64 -22.20 -3.84
CA LYS A 43 4.09 -21.92 -3.92
C LYS A 43 4.67 -21.12 -2.75
N ILE A 44 3.85 -20.73 -1.78
CA ILE A 44 4.31 -20.00 -0.59
C ILE A 44 4.95 -21.01 0.36
N ASP A 45 6.19 -20.76 0.77
CA ASP A 45 6.91 -21.63 1.70
C ASP A 45 6.25 -21.56 3.09
N LYS A 46 5.30 -22.46 3.32
CA LYS A 46 4.49 -22.56 4.55
C LYS A 46 5.32 -22.62 5.83
N LYS A 47 6.59 -23.04 5.74
CA LYS A 47 7.49 -23.12 6.90
C LYS A 47 8.05 -21.75 7.31
N LYS A 48 8.11 -20.80 6.38
CA LYS A 48 8.68 -19.45 6.58
C LYS A 48 7.63 -18.43 7.03
N THR A 49 6.35 -18.74 6.85
CA THR A 49 5.20 -17.88 7.15
C THR A 49 4.40 -18.33 8.38
N GLN A 50 4.77 -19.45 9.01
CA GLN A 50 4.07 -19.96 10.18
C GLN A 50 4.25 -19.02 11.37
N GLY A 51 3.14 -18.51 11.92
CA GLY A 51 3.13 -17.57 13.05
C GLY A 51 3.29 -16.10 12.67
N MET A 52 3.54 -15.79 11.40
CA MET A 52 3.61 -14.41 10.90
C MET A 52 2.22 -13.80 10.80
N LYS A 53 2.13 -12.49 11.04
CA LYS A 53 0.98 -11.66 10.67
C LYS A 53 1.35 -10.77 9.49
N TYR A 54 0.35 -10.18 8.84
CA TYR A 54 0.51 -9.40 7.62
C TYR A 54 -0.08 -8.01 7.83
N LEU A 55 0.77 -6.99 7.77
CA LEU A 55 0.36 -5.59 7.80
C LEU A 55 0.08 -5.12 6.37
N VAL A 56 -1.13 -4.66 6.10
CA VAL A 56 -1.47 -3.96 4.85
C VAL A 56 -1.26 -2.47 5.09
N CYS A 57 -0.44 -1.85 4.25
CA CYS A 57 -0.20 -0.41 4.23
C CYS A 57 -0.78 0.14 2.93
N THR A 58 -1.73 1.07 2.99
CA THR A 58 -2.41 1.62 1.82
C THR A 58 -2.28 3.14 1.80
N LEU A 59 -1.82 3.72 0.69
CA LEU A 59 -1.66 5.16 0.50
C LEU A 59 -2.25 5.59 -0.84
N ASN A 60 -2.93 6.73 -0.85
CA ASN A 60 -3.43 7.39 -2.04
C ASN A 60 -2.71 8.72 -2.30
N ASP A 61 -3.10 9.38 -3.38
CA ASP A 61 -2.59 10.66 -3.87
C ASP A 61 -3.21 11.89 -3.20
N GLU A 62 -4.07 11.71 -2.20
CA GLU A 62 -4.68 12.80 -1.43
C GLU A 62 -4.06 12.94 -0.03
N GLU A 63 -3.69 11.81 0.59
CA GLU A 63 -3.29 11.74 2.00
C GLU A 63 -1.85 11.23 2.16
N TYR A 64 -0.89 11.85 1.45
CA TYR A 64 0.53 11.46 1.41
C TYR A 64 1.20 11.21 2.77
N ALA A 65 0.79 11.90 3.82
CA ALA A 65 1.35 11.74 5.17
C ALA A 65 0.59 10.74 6.06
N ARG A 66 -0.54 10.19 5.58
CA ARG A 66 -1.51 9.43 6.40
C ARG A 66 -1.97 8.15 5.70
N PRO A 67 -1.10 7.15 5.57
CA PRO A 67 -1.49 5.83 5.08
C PRO A 67 -2.52 5.17 6.01
N HIS A 68 -3.36 4.34 5.40
CA HIS A 68 -4.23 3.42 6.12
C HIS A 68 -3.47 2.12 6.45
N PHE A 69 -3.67 1.61 7.67
CA PHE A 69 -3.06 0.37 8.12
C PHE A 69 -4.11 -0.64 8.60
N SER A 70 -3.90 -1.91 8.27
CA SER A 70 -4.68 -3.02 8.81
C SER A 70 -3.80 -4.26 9.00
N VAL A 71 -4.17 -5.14 9.94
CA VAL A 71 -3.43 -6.38 10.21
C VAL A 71 -4.32 -7.59 10.01
N HIS A 72 -3.78 -8.58 9.31
CA HIS A 72 -4.42 -9.85 9.02
C HIS A 72 -3.57 -11.04 9.46
N SER A 73 -4.25 -12.13 9.82
CA SER A 73 -3.60 -13.38 10.20
C SER A 73 -3.14 -14.22 8.99
N LYS A 74 -3.73 -13.99 7.82
CA LYS A 74 -3.41 -14.72 6.57
C LYS A 74 -3.08 -13.74 5.45
N LEU A 75 -2.13 -14.14 4.60
CA LEU A 75 -1.74 -13.34 3.44
C LEU A 75 -2.88 -13.25 2.43
N GLU A 76 -3.69 -14.29 2.30
CA GLU A 76 -4.84 -14.29 1.39
C GLU A 76 -5.86 -13.21 1.77
N ASP A 77 -6.12 -13.04 3.07
CA ASP A 77 -7.08 -12.06 3.59
C ASP A 77 -6.53 -10.62 3.42
N ALA A 78 -5.24 -10.42 3.71
CA ALA A 78 -4.52 -9.17 3.44
C ALA A 78 -4.55 -8.79 1.95
N LEU A 79 -4.30 -9.75 1.07
CA LEU A 79 -4.33 -9.53 -0.39
C LEU A 79 -5.74 -9.24 -0.87
N LYS A 80 -6.74 -9.90 -0.31
CA LYS A 80 -8.15 -9.61 -0.61
C LYS A 80 -8.49 -8.17 -0.26
N GLU A 81 -8.11 -7.68 0.93
CA GLU A 81 -8.35 -6.29 1.31
C GLU A 81 -7.68 -5.29 0.35
N ALA A 82 -6.40 -5.52 0.02
CA ALA A 82 -5.68 -4.66 -0.93
C ALA A 82 -6.35 -4.61 -2.32
N LEU A 83 -6.90 -5.73 -2.79
CA LEU A 83 -7.62 -5.81 -4.06
C LEU A 83 -9.02 -5.18 -3.97
N ASP A 84 -9.71 -5.34 -2.85
CA ASP A 84 -11.01 -4.72 -2.61
C ASP A 84 -10.84 -3.19 -2.60
N ALA A 85 -9.84 -2.66 -1.90
CA ALA A 85 -9.51 -1.23 -1.89
C ALA A 85 -9.17 -0.70 -3.29
N ALA A 86 -8.35 -1.43 -4.06
CA ALA A 86 -8.04 -1.10 -5.45
C ALA A 86 -9.30 -1.04 -6.35
N ASN A 87 -10.20 -2.01 -6.19
CA ASN A 87 -11.46 -2.04 -6.94
C ASN A 87 -12.39 -0.89 -6.54
N GLU A 88 -12.53 -0.61 -5.24
CA GLU A 88 -13.35 0.50 -4.74
C GLU A 88 -12.84 1.84 -5.27
N PHE A 89 -11.52 2.05 -5.25
CA PHE A 89 -10.88 3.24 -5.80
C PHE A 89 -11.18 3.41 -7.30
N LEU A 90 -11.06 2.35 -8.11
CA LEU A 90 -11.44 2.40 -9.52
C LEU A 90 -12.94 2.63 -9.75
N LEU A 91 -13.80 2.04 -8.92
CA LEU A 91 -15.25 2.16 -9.06
C LEU A 91 -15.75 3.56 -8.69
N ALA A 92 -15.08 4.23 -7.75
CA ALA A 92 -15.34 5.60 -7.38
C ALA A 92 -14.99 6.57 -8.53
N SER A 93 -14.09 6.18 -9.43
CA SER A 93 -13.74 6.96 -10.61
C SER A 93 -14.69 6.74 -11.80
N GLU A 94 -14.97 7.83 -12.52
CA GLU A 94 -15.66 7.77 -13.81
C GLU A 94 -14.72 7.39 -14.97
N GLU A 95 -13.42 7.32 -14.71
CA GLU A 95 -12.38 7.19 -15.73
C GLU A 95 -11.84 5.75 -15.86
N ASN A 96 -10.92 5.56 -16.82
CA ASN A 96 -10.26 4.27 -17.00
C ASN A 96 -9.03 4.17 -16.09
N GLY A 97 -8.76 2.95 -15.61
CA GLY A 97 -7.59 2.69 -14.79
C GLY A 97 -7.05 1.27 -14.93
N THR A 98 -5.98 1.00 -14.20
CA THR A 98 -5.29 -0.28 -14.20
C THR A 98 -5.01 -0.74 -12.78
N ILE A 99 -5.08 -2.06 -12.55
CA ILE A 99 -4.58 -2.71 -11.33
C ILE A 99 -3.38 -3.57 -11.71
N GLU A 100 -2.27 -3.37 -11.02
CA GLU A 100 -1.04 -4.16 -11.17
C GLU A 100 -0.72 -4.88 -9.85
N ILE A 101 -0.43 -6.18 -9.95
CA ILE A 101 -0.01 -6.99 -8.80
C ILE A 101 1.48 -7.32 -8.93
N LYS A 102 2.28 -6.85 -7.99
CA LYS A 102 3.75 -6.91 -7.97
C LYS A 102 4.27 -7.71 -6.77
N ASN A 103 5.58 -7.89 -6.70
CA ASN A 103 6.32 -8.47 -5.56
C ASN A 103 5.73 -9.80 -5.02
N SER A 104 5.48 -10.77 -5.90
CA SER A 104 4.89 -12.06 -5.49
C SER A 104 3.56 -11.92 -4.72
N ARG A 105 2.74 -10.93 -5.09
CA ARG A 105 1.41 -10.61 -4.51
C ARG A 105 1.46 -9.94 -3.15
N THR A 106 2.55 -9.30 -2.80
CA THR A 106 2.60 -8.42 -1.62
C THR A 106 2.40 -6.95 -1.96
N ARG A 107 2.16 -6.61 -3.24
CA ARG A 107 1.97 -5.22 -3.65
C ARG A 107 0.91 -5.11 -4.73
N VAL A 108 -0.04 -4.20 -4.52
CA VAL A 108 -1.12 -3.87 -5.44
C VAL A 108 -1.04 -2.38 -5.72
N GLU A 109 -0.95 -2.02 -7.00
CA GLU A 109 -0.93 -0.63 -7.44
C GLU A 109 -2.09 -0.38 -8.37
N THR A 110 -2.79 0.72 -8.14
CA THR A 110 -3.90 1.17 -8.96
C THR A 110 -3.56 2.55 -9.50
N THR A 111 -3.84 2.76 -10.78
CA THR A 111 -3.66 4.06 -11.43
C THR A 111 -4.92 4.38 -12.22
N ILE A 112 -5.48 5.56 -12.01
CA ILE A 112 -6.55 6.14 -12.80
C ILE A 112 -5.90 7.11 -13.80
N GLN A 113 -6.24 6.98 -15.08
CA GLN A 113 -5.67 7.85 -16.12
C GLN A 113 -6.51 9.12 -16.26
N SER A 114 -6.31 10.03 -15.32
CA SER A 114 -6.87 11.37 -15.30
C SER A 114 -5.96 12.36 -16.03
N CYS A 115 -6.56 13.37 -16.66
CA CYS A 115 -5.85 14.51 -17.23
C CYS A 115 -6.20 15.75 -16.40
N PRO A 116 -5.22 16.47 -15.82
CA PRO A 116 -3.79 16.51 -16.17
C PRO A 116 -2.87 15.56 -15.39
N GLU A 117 -3.31 15.00 -14.25
CA GLU A 117 -2.52 14.13 -13.37
C GLU A 117 -3.26 12.82 -13.14
N SER A 118 -2.52 11.74 -12.94
CA SER A 118 -3.09 10.41 -12.71
C SER A 118 -3.22 10.12 -11.23
N ASP A 119 -4.43 9.77 -10.80
CA ASP A 119 -4.67 9.39 -9.41
C ASP A 119 -4.10 7.98 -9.16
N PHE A 120 -3.63 7.73 -7.93
CA PHE A 120 -3.07 6.43 -7.58
C PHE A 120 -3.50 5.92 -6.22
N LEU A 121 -3.47 4.59 -6.09
CA LEU A 121 -3.58 3.89 -4.83
C LEU A 121 -2.53 2.79 -4.79
N VAL A 122 -1.70 2.77 -3.74
CA VAL A 122 -0.71 1.72 -3.52
C VAL A 122 -1.04 1.01 -2.22
N SER A 123 -1.15 -0.31 -2.28
CA SER A 123 -1.21 -1.20 -1.12
C SER A 123 -0.01 -2.14 -1.09
N GLU A 124 0.72 -2.16 0.02
CA GLU A 124 1.84 -3.09 0.27
C GLU A 124 1.61 -3.91 1.53
N ILE A 125 1.90 -5.21 1.43
CA ILE A 125 1.66 -6.21 2.46
C ILE A 125 3.00 -6.65 3.05
N LEU A 126 3.24 -6.25 4.29
CA LEU A 126 4.50 -6.50 4.99
C LEU A 126 4.29 -7.60 6.05
N PRO A 127 4.96 -8.76 5.91
CA PRO A 127 4.92 -9.79 6.94
C PRO A 127 5.73 -9.36 8.16
N PHE A 128 5.23 -9.64 9.35
CA PHE A 128 5.95 -9.40 10.60
C PHE A 128 5.72 -10.52 11.61
N ASP A 129 6.65 -10.61 12.56
CA ASP A 129 6.66 -11.64 13.61
C ASP A 129 6.10 -11.04 14.90
N PRO A 130 4.86 -11.37 15.29
CA PRO A 130 4.24 -10.79 16.47
C PRO A 130 4.98 -11.15 17.77
N GLU A 131 5.84 -12.18 17.79
CA GLU A 131 6.67 -12.50 18.95
C GLU A 131 7.80 -11.49 19.18
N LYS A 132 8.19 -10.70 18.16
CA LYS A 132 9.20 -9.64 18.31
C LYS A 132 8.64 -8.33 18.86
N GLY A 133 7.32 -8.22 18.93
CA GLY A 133 6.65 -7.00 19.31
C GLY A 133 5.41 -6.74 18.48
N LYS A 134 4.49 -5.98 19.07
CA LYS A 134 3.24 -5.57 18.43
C LYS A 134 3.17 -4.08 18.14
N ASN A 135 4.11 -3.30 18.67
CA ASN A 135 4.26 -1.91 18.29
C ASN A 135 5.26 -1.87 17.14
N LEU A 136 4.86 -1.27 16.02
CA LEU A 136 5.62 -1.25 14.78
C LEU A 136 5.98 0.20 14.46
N ILE A 137 7.23 0.46 14.09
CA ILE A 137 7.60 1.69 13.38
C ILE A 137 7.50 1.38 11.90
N ILE A 138 6.55 2.01 11.24
CA ILE A 138 6.30 1.86 9.81
C ILE A 138 6.81 3.12 9.13
N TRP A 139 7.77 2.94 8.24
CA TRP A 139 8.27 4.01 7.40
C TRP A 139 7.60 3.97 6.04
N HIS A 140 7.21 5.13 5.52
CA HIS A 140 6.85 5.28 4.14
C HIS A 140 7.39 6.58 3.56
N HIS A 141 7.53 6.61 2.24
CA HIS A 141 7.79 7.85 1.50
C HIS A 141 6.82 7.99 0.34
N ALA A 142 6.64 9.21 -0.14
CA ALA A 142 5.76 9.50 -1.24
C ALA A 142 6.21 10.74 -2.04
N TYR A 143 5.96 10.69 -3.36
CA TYR A 143 6.18 11.65 -4.47
C TYR A 143 6.99 10.99 -5.61
N ASP A 144 8.18 10.45 -5.33
CA ASP A 144 9.02 9.66 -6.26
C ASP A 144 8.67 8.17 -6.18
N GLY A 145 7.36 7.90 -6.28
CA GLY A 145 6.78 6.60 -5.99
C GLY A 145 6.38 6.47 -4.52
N VAL A 146 6.03 5.25 -4.11
CA VAL A 146 5.58 4.96 -2.74
C VAL A 146 6.22 3.65 -2.32
N ASP A 147 6.97 3.65 -1.22
CA ASP A 147 7.43 2.41 -0.58
C ASP A 147 7.06 2.38 0.89
N PHE A 148 6.90 1.17 1.42
CA PHE A 148 6.67 0.91 2.83
C PHE A 148 7.73 -0.02 3.41
N ASP A 149 8.09 0.19 4.68
CA ASP A 149 8.95 -0.74 5.42
C ASP A 149 8.64 -0.75 6.93
N ILE A 150 8.82 -1.90 7.58
CA ILE A 150 8.77 -2.00 9.04
C ILE A 150 10.19 -1.80 9.57
N ARG A 151 10.50 -0.58 10.01
CA ARG A 151 11.84 -0.21 10.47
C ARG A 151 12.18 -0.74 11.86
N TYR A 152 11.18 -1.00 12.70
CA TYR A 152 11.39 -1.49 14.06
C TYR A 152 10.14 -2.14 14.65
N GLN A 153 10.33 -3.05 15.61
CA GLN A 153 9.25 -3.73 16.36
C GLN A 153 9.63 -3.79 17.84
N ALA A 154 8.66 -3.54 18.72
CA ALA A 154 8.84 -3.71 20.16
C ALA A 154 7.54 -4.10 20.88
N HIS A 155 7.69 -4.70 22.07
CA HIS A 155 6.55 -5.04 22.93
C HIS A 155 5.97 -3.81 23.63
N ASP A 156 6.82 -2.83 23.99
CA ASP A 156 6.41 -1.56 24.56
C ASP A 156 6.35 -0.47 23.48
N ARG A 157 5.32 0.38 23.54
CA ARG A 157 5.20 1.55 22.67
C ARG A 157 6.29 2.58 22.97
N TYR A 158 6.71 2.70 24.23
CA TYR A 158 7.77 3.62 24.63
C TYR A 158 9.08 3.34 23.89
N ASP A 159 9.45 2.07 23.74
CA ASP A 159 10.66 1.67 22.99
C ASP A 159 10.58 2.08 21.52
N CYS A 160 9.38 2.02 20.90
CA CYS A 160 9.18 2.52 19.54
C CYS A 160 9.28 4.04 19.47
N LEU A 161 8.76 4.78 20.47
CA LEU A 161 8.87 6.24 20.50
C LEU A 161 10.33 6.68 20.57
N GLU A 162 11.12 6.09 21.47
CA GLU A 162 12.56 6.41 21.57
C GLU A 162 13.32 5.99 20.31
N LYS A 163 12.99 4.83 19.73
CA LYS A 163 13.63 4.39 18.49
C LYS A 163 13.28 5.27 17.29
N ARG A 164 12.04 5.75 17.19
CA ARG A 164 11.63 6.73 16.17
C ARG A 164 12.45 8.00 16.29
N LYS A 165 12.58 8.56 17.50
CA LYS A 165 13.41 9.75 17.74
C LYS A 165 14.86 9.51 17.33
N GLU A 166 15.44 8.36 17.67
CA GLU A 166 16.79 7.99 17.24
C GLU A 166 16.92 7.98 15.71
N MET A 167 15.98 7.37 14.99
CA MET A 167 15.96 7.32 13.52
C MET A 167 15.85 8.72 12.90
N ILE A 168 14.97 9.56 13.43
CA ILE A 168 14.80 10.94 12.97
C ILE A 168 16.06 11.76 13.25
N ARG A 169 16.63 11.72 14.47
CA ARG A 169 17.90 12.41 14.79
C ARG A 169 19.01 12.01 13.82
N LYS A 170 19.09 10.72 13.50
CA LYS A 170 20.06 10.20 12.56
C LYS A 170 19.82 10.75 11.15
N ALA A 171 18.58 10.78 10.68
CA ALA A 171 18.24 11.37 9.37
C ALA A 171 18.68 12.85 9.29
N PHE A 172 18.34 13.66 10.29
CA PHE A 172 18.76 15.07 10.37
C PHE A 172 20.28 15.26 10.46
N ALA A 173 21.00 14.35 11.11
CA ALA A 173 22.46 14.43 11.23
C ALA A 173 23.19 14.01 9.94
N GLU A 174 22.59 13.13 9.13
CA GLU A 174 23.23 12.54 7.94
C GLU A 174 22.90 13.28 6.65
N ARG A 175 21.84 14.10 6.61
CA ARG A 175 21.37 14.78 5.40
C ARG A 175 21.41 16.29 5.56
N GLU A 176 22.20 16.95 4.71
CA GLU A 176 22.27 18.41 4.67
C GLU A 176 20.95 19.01 4.18
N GLY A 177 20.59 20.22 4.66
CA GLY A 177 19.40 20.95 4.23
C GLY A 177 18.08 20.55 4.91
N LEU A 178 18.00 19.38 5.58
CA LEU A 178 16.76 18.95 6.25
C LEU A 178 16.21 19.94 7.27
N THR A 179 17.08 20.62 8.03
CA THR A 179 16.65 21.61 9.02
C THR A 179 15.94 22.80 8.38
N GLU A 180 16.29 23.18 7.14
CA GLU A 180 15.66 24.31 6.44
C GLU A 180 14.22 23.98 6.00
N TYR A 181 13.97 22.73 5.58
CA TYR A 181 12.63 22.27 5.23
C TYR A 181 11.75 21.97 6.46
N ASN A 182 12.37 21.82 7.64
CA ASN A 182 11.72 21.34 8.86
C ASN A 182 11.96 22.29 10.06
N GLU A 183 11.95 23.60 9.84
CA GLU A 183 12.32 24.61 10.87
C GLU A 183 11.53 24.48 12.18
N ASN A 184 10.28 24.05 12.12
CA ASN A 184 9.38 23.91 13.28
C ASN A 184 9.17 22.46 13.73
N PHE A 185 10.02 21.53 13.30
CA PHE A 185 9.86 20.11 13.58
C PHE A 185 10.12 19.80 15.06
N ASP A 186 9.09 19.27 15.74
CA ASP A 186 9.17 18.78 17.10
C ASP A 186 9.43 17.28 17.10
N ILE A 187 10.65 16.87 17.46
CA ILE A 187 11.04 15.47 17.47
C ILE A 187 10.24 14.58 18.43
N GLU A 188 9.58 15.18 19.42
CA GLU A 188 8.76 14.45 20.37
C GLU A 188 7.42 14.02 19.73
N GLU A 189 6.82 14.90 18.93
CA GLU A 189 5.47 14.73 18.40
C GLU A 189 5.46 14.39 16.90
N ASP A 190 6.30 15.05 16.12
CA ASP A 190 6.32 14.95 14.66
C ASP A 190 6.93 13.62 14.19
N SER A 191 6.46 13.22 13.01
CA SER A 191 6.86 11.97 12.36
C SER A 191 7.07 12.09 10.86
N CYS A 192 6.72 13.22 10.25
CA CYS A 192 6.83 13.47 8.81
C CYS A 192 7.98 14.44 8.55
N ILE A 193 9.05 13.95 7.95
CA ILE A 193 10.22 14.73 7.55
C ILE A 193 10.01 15.18 6.10
N ASP A 194 10.04 16.49 5.87
CA ASP A 194 10.10 17.06 4.52
C ASP A 194 11.56 17.08 4.03
N THR A 195 11.86 16.34 2.97
CA THR A 195 13.22 16.29 2.41
C THR A 195 13.49 17.37 1.36
N GLY A 196 12.47 18.18 1.03
CA GLY A 196 12.48 19.15 -0.07
C GLY A 196 11.88 18.60 -1.36
N ASP A 197 12.14 17.32 -1.66
CA ASP A 197 11.63 16.61 -2.84
C ASP A 197 10.57 15.55 -2.46
N GLU A 198 10.79 14.85 -1.34
CA GLU A 198 9.94 13.77 -0.83
C GLU A 198 9.48 14.05 0.61
N TRP A 199 8.39 13.40 1.02
CA TRP A 199 8.05 13.26 2.43
C TRP A 199 8.41 11.87 2.95
N GLU A 200 9.13 11.79 4.07
CA GLU A 200 9.39 10.54 4.78
C GLU A 200 8.64 10.52 6.11
N VAL A 201 7.79 9.53 6.33
CA VAL A 201 6.95 9.44 7.54
C VAL A 201 7.30 8.21 8.36
N PHE A 202 7.35 8.37 9.69
CA PHE A 202 7.63 7.32 10.66
C PHE A 202 6.44 7.09 11.60
N SER A 203 5.44 6.36 11.13
CA SER A 203 4.22 6.02 11.88
C SER A 203 4.51 4.99 12.96
N ILE A 204 3.87 5.10 14.13
CA ILE A 204 3.95 4.10 15.20
C ILE A 204 2.58 3.52 15.46
N GLU A 205 2.39 2.27 15.05
CA GLU A 205 1.12 1.57 15.15
C GLU A 205 1.16 0.38 16.09
N ASN A 206 0.01 0.03 16.65
CA ASN A 206 -0.16 -1.18 17.45
C ASN A 206 -0.92 -2.24 16.65
N ALA A 207 -0.25 -3.35 16.33
CA ALA A 207 -0.80 -4.41 15.50
C ALA A 207 -2.10 -5.01 16.05
N ASP A 208 -2.26 -5.14 17.37
CA ASP A 208 -3.49 -5.70 17.96
C ASP A 208 -4.68 -4.73 17.77
N ALA A 209 -4.42 -3.42 17.75
CA ALA A 209 -5.46 -2.41 17.51
C ALA A 209 -5.87 -2.32 16.04
N LEU A 210 -4.99 -2.73 15.13
CA LEU A 210 -5.21 -2.77 13.69
C LEU A 210 -5.74 -4.13 13.20
N GLU A 211 -5.76 -5.14 14.06
CA GLU A 211 -6.14 -6.49 13.69
C GLU A 211 -7.62 -6.55 13.33
N LYS A 212 -7.89 -6.89 12.07
CA LYS A 212 -9.26 -7.17 11.61
C LYS A 212 -9.66 -8.55 12.14
N MET A 213 -10.85 -8.63 12.71
CA MET A 213 -11.45 -9.92 13.03
C MET A 213 -11.94 -10.56 11.73
N ASP A 214 -11.46 -11.77 11.42
CA ASP A 214 -12.00 -12.61 10.35
C ASP A 214 -13.53 -12.77 10.57
N VAL A 215 -14.35 -12.22 9.67
CA VAL A 215 -15.84 -12.35 9.70
C VAL A 215 -16.28 -13.59 8.94
#